data_AF-A0A4V5LWP2-F1
#
_entry.id   AF-A0A4V5LWP2-F1
#
_cell.length_a   1.000
_cell.length_b   1.000
_cell.length_c   1.000
_cell.angle_alpha   90.00
_cell.angle_beta   90.00
_cell.angle_gamma   90.00
#
_symmetry.space_group_name_H-M   'P 1'
#
loop_
_entity.id
_entity.type
_entity.pdbx_description
1 polymer ?
#
loop_
_entity_poly.entity_id
_entity_poly.type
_entity_poly.pdbx_seq_one_letter_code
_entity_poly.pdbx_strand_id
1 'polypeptide(L)'
;MSEQSAAIVDFIAKLMPLYDGEDHERVWCARSLEDGTLLLPQPGGEDDDPDNDFIRVRWQGVPEREQVVSGSDIATLAVVRYVEFHGVGRPAKDVAAELAHLSQHFTFKTGCSLYLPYEPTGPDLVSAVRKAVSRMGESAVVNLLTKTAGF
;
A
#
# COMPACT_ATOMS: atom_id res chain seq x y z
N MET A 1 12.60 -12.22 -7.66
CA MET A 1 12.08 -10.87 -7.31
C MET A 1 11.63 -10.95 -5.86
N SER A 2 11.84 -9.92 -5.04
CA SER A 2 11.22 -9.90 -3.69
C SER A 2 9.70 -9.86 -3.86
N GLU A 3 8.98 -10.82 -3.26
CA GLU A 3 7.51 -10.91 -3.35
C GLU A 3 6.84 -9.66 -2.75
N GLN A 4 7.41 -9.11 -1.67
CA GLN A 4 6.91 -7.90 -1.04
C GLN A 4 7.12 -6.66 -1.91
N SER A 5 8.31 -6.50 -2.50
CA SER A 5 8.59 -5.39 -3.42
C SER A 5 7.65 -5.40 -4.64
N ALA A 6 7.35 -6.59 -5.18
CA ALA A 6 6.42 -6.76 -6.28
C ALA A 6 4.98 -6.41 -5.87
N ALA A 7 4.55 -6.82 -4.68
CA ALA A 7 3.22 -6.48 -4.15
C ALA A 7 3.04 -4.96 -3.96
N ILE A 8 4.07 -4.25 -3.50
CA ILE A 8 4.05 -2.78 -3.38
C ILE A 8 3.88 -2.13 -4.75
N VAL A 9 4.70 -2.54 -5.73
CA VAL A 9 4.64 -2.00 -7.09
C VAL A 9 3.29 -2.30 -7.74
N ASP A 10 2.75 -3.51 -7.57
CA ASP A 10 1.42 -3.92 -8.04
C ASP A 10 0.28 -3.11 -7.42
N PHE A 11 0.44 -2.70 -6.17
CA PHE A 11 -0.52 -1.83 -5.50
C PHE A 11 -0.49 -0.43 -6.12
N ILE A 12 0.70 0.15 -6.28
CA ILE A 12 0.89 1.49 -6.83
C ILE A 12 0.43 1.55 -8.29
N ALA A 13 0.72 0.53 -9.10
CA ALA A 13 0.30 0.43 -10.51
C ALA A 13 -1.22 0.52 -10.72
N LYS A 14 -2.03 0.34 -9.66
CA LYS A 14 -3.50 0.40 -9.70
C LYS A 14 -4.06 1.76 -9.27
N LEU A 15 -3.21 2.71 -8.89
CA LEU A 15 -3.60 4.05 -8.43
C LEU A 15 -3.89 5.01 -9.60
N MET A 16 -4.82 4.63 -10.47
CA MET A 16 -5.25 5.44 -11.61
C MET A 16 -5.96 6.73 -11.15
N PRO A 17 -5.71 7.89 -11.79
CA PRO A 17 -4.90 8.08 -13.00
C PRO A 17 -3.46 8.52 -12.70
N LEU A 18 -2.95 8.40 -11.47
CA LEU A 18 -1.60 8.86 -11.16
C LEU A 18 -0.53 7.88 -11.67
N TYR A 19 -0.84 6.59 -11.61
CA TYR A 19 0.04 5.52 -12.04
C TYR A 19 -0.72 4.55 -12.93
N ASP A 20 -0.01 3.99 -13.91
CA ASP A 20 -0.48 2.91 -14.76
C ASP A 20 0.51 1.74 -14.74
N GLY A 21 0.01 0.51 -14.82
CA GLY A 21 0.84 -0.69 -14.84
C GLY A 21 1.36 -0.99 -16.24
N GLU A 22 2.65 -1.30 -16.37
CA GLU A 22 3.22 -1.75 -17.65
C GLU A 22 4.30 -2.81 -17.50
N ASP A 23 4.55 -3.54 -18.58
CA ASP A 23 5.73 -4.38 -18.72
C ASP A 23 6.87 -3.55 -19.35
N HIS A 24 7.94 -3.35 -18.59
CA HIS A 24 9.16 -2.68 -19.03
C HIS A 24 10.33 -3.66 -18.93
N GLU A 25 10.97 -3.98 -20.06
CA GLU A 25 12.10 -4.92 -20.10
C GLU A 25 11.79 -6.31 -19.48
N ARG A 26 10.54 -6.81 -19.62
CA ARG A 26 10.04 -8.06 -19.02
C ARG A 26 9.89 -8.02 -17.50
N VAL A 27 9.83 -6.82 -16.94
CA VAL A 27 9.55 -6.58 -15.53
C VAL A 27 8.26 -5.76 -15.44
N TRP A 28 7.28 -6.28 -14.73
CA TRP A 28 6.08 -5.53 -14.42
C TRP A 28 6.41 -4.37 -13.46
N CYS A 29 5.96 -3.17 -13.80
CA CYS A 29 6.27 -1.94 -13.08
C CYS A 29 5.08 -0.99 -13.02
N ALA A 30 5.14 -0.03 -12.09
CA ALA A 30 4.21 1.09 -12.05
C ALA A 30 4.87 2.31 -12.72
N ARG A 31 4.21 2.90 -13.70
CA ARG A 31 4.64 4.14 -14.36
C ARG A 31 3.82 5.32 -13.87
N SER A 32 4.49 6.32 -13.34
CA SER A 32 3.91 7.63 -13.04
C SER A 32 3.44 8.29 -14.34
N LEU A 33 2.17 8.74 -14.39
CA LEU A 33 1.65 9.51 -15.52
C LEU A 33 2.03 11.00 -15.46
N GLU A 34 2.58 11.47 -14.33
CA GLU A 34 3.01 12.86 -14.15
C GLU A 34 4.33 13.16 -14.88
N ASP A 35 5.30 12.25 -14.77
CA ASP A 35 6.68 12.45 -15.23
C ASP A 35 7.30 11.21 -15.91
N GLY A 36 6.53 10.12 -16.00
CA GLY A 36 6.96 8.86 -16.61
C GLY A 36 7.84 7.98 -15.71
N THR A 37 8.17 8.41 -14.49
CA THR A 37 9.03 7.66 -13.55
C THR A 37 8.53 6.21 -13.38
N LEU A 38 9.44 5.24 -13.50
CA LEU A 38 9.16 3.82 -13.34
C LEU A 38 9.51 3.36 -11.92
N LEU A 39 8.57 2.67 -11.29
CA LEU A 39 8.74 2.00 -10.02
C LEU A 39 8.80 0.50 -10.29
N LEU A 40 9.97 -0.09 -10.06
CA LEU A 40 10.24 -1.50 -10.36
C LEU A 40 10.47 -2.29 -9.07
N PRO A 41 10.06 -3.56 -9.03
CA PRO A 41 10.41 -4.43 -7.91
C PRO A 41 11.93 -4.62 -7.82
N GLN A 42 12.41 -4.88 -6.60
CA GLN A 42 13.79 -5.26 -6.37
C GLN A 42 13.99 -6.71 -6.87
N PRO A 43 15.02 -6.98 -7.71
CA PRO A 43 15.37 -8.34 -8.07
C PRO A 43 15.66 -9.13 -6.79
N GLY A 44 15.19 -10.38 -6.75
CA GLY A 44 15.32 -11.24 -5.57
C GLY A 44 16.62 -12.04 -5.64
N GLY A 45 17.29 -12.27 -4.52
CA GLY A 45 18.42 -13.18 -4.31
C GLY A 45 18.12 -14.28 -3.28
N GLU A 46 18.99 -15.31 -3.22
CA GLU A 46 18.83 -16.44 -2.28
C GLU A 46 18.97 -16.04 -0.80
N ASP A 47 19.64 -14.91 -0.53
CA ASP A 47 19.88 -14.34 0.80
C ASP A 47 19.04 -13.08 1.08
N ASP A 48 18.06 -12.76 0.23
CA ASP A 48 17.27 -11.55 0.42
C ASP A 48 16.38 -11.65 1.65
N ASP A 49 16.38 -10.56 2.42
CA ASP A 49 15.46 -10.38 3.54
C ASP A 49 14.01 -10.49 3.01
N PRO A 50 13.20 -11.45 3.50
CA PRO A 50 11.82 -11.60 3.07
C PRO A 50 10.97 -10.36 3.39
N ASP A 51 11.41 -9.53 4.35
CA ASP A 51 10.75 -8.28 4.74
C ASP A 51 11.39 -7.04 4.07
N ASN A 52 12.08 -7.23 2.93
CA ASN A 52 12.65 -6.14 2.15
C ASN A 52 11.56 -5.40 1.34
N ASP A 53 11.15 -4.25 1.87
CA ASP A 53 10.18 -3.33 1.27
C ASP A 53 10.78 -2.41 0.20
N PHE A 54 12.09 -2.51 -0.10
CA PHE A 54 12.74 -1.60 -1.03
C PHE A 54 12.32 -1.87 -2.48
N ILE A 55 12.18 -0.79 -3.23
CA ILE A 55 11.89 -0.79 -4.66
C ILE A 55 12.93 0.05 -5.41
N ARG A 56 12.98 -0.12 -6.73
CA ARG A 56 13.83 0.67 -7.61
C ARG A 56 13.02 1.75 -8.29
N VAL A 57 13.54 2.97 -8.27
CA VAL A 57 12.96 4.13 -8.94
C VAL A 57 13.87 4.51 -10.09
N ARG A 58 13.35 4.51 -11.32
CA ARG A 58 14.04 4.95 -12.54
C ARG A 58 13.32 6.16 -13.13
N TRP A 59 14.02 7.28 -13.25
CA TRP A 59 13.46 8.48 -13.86
C TRP A 59 13.56 8.44 -15.37
N GLN A 60 12.49 8.83 -16.06
CA GLN A 60 12.50 8.88 -17.53
C GLN A 60 13.50 9.92 -18.05
N GLY A 61 14.06 9.62 -19.21
CA GLY A 61 15.03 10.49 -19.90
C GLY A 61 16.49 10.32 -19.45
N VAL A 62 16.77 9.60 -18.36
CA VAL A 62 18.14 9.25 -17.94
C VAL A 62 18.14 7.81 -17.39
N PRO A 63 18.24 6.78 -18.25
CA PRO A 63 18.14 5.37 -17.84
C PRO A 63 19.16 4.94 -16.78
N GLU A 64 20.32 5.61 -16.71
CA GLU A 64 21.36 5.34 -15.72
C GLU A 64 21.02 5.88 -14.33
N ARG A 65 20.00 6.75 -14.23
CA ARG A 65 19.56 7.34 -12.98
C ARG A 65 18.52 6.44 -12.32
N GLU A 66 19.01 5.52 -11.50
CA GLU A 66 18.22 4.61 -10.68
C GLU A 66 18.55 4.82 -9.20
N GLN A 67 17.55 4.66 -8.32
CA GLN A 67 17.75 4.66 -6.87
C GLN A 67 16.93 3.54 -6.21
N VAL A 68 17.51 2.90 -5.20
CA VAL A 68 16.80 1.97 -4.31
C VAL A 68 16.29 2.76 -3.11
N VAL A 69 14.99 2.70 -2.85
CA VAL A 69 14.30 3.45 -1.78
C VAL A 69 13.25 2.58 -1.11
N SER A 70 12.80 2.96 0.10
CA SER A 70 11.68 2.27 0.76
C SER A 70 10.44 2.35 -0.12
N GLY A 71 9.85 1.20 -0.42
CA GLY A 71 8.60 1.10 -1.16
C GLY A 71 7.43 1.62 -0.34
N SER A 72 7.44 1.44 0.99
CA SER A 72 6.44 2.04 1.88
C SER A 72 6.41 3.57 1.79
N ASP A 73 7.57 4.22 1.76
CA ASP A 73 7.64 5.69 1.65
C ASP A 73 7.10 6.18 0.30
N ILE A 74 7.44 5.51 -0.80
CA ILE A 74 6.89 5.82 -2.12
C ILE A 74 5.38 5.56 -2.16
N ALA A 75 4.92 4.45 -1.59
CA ALA A 75 3.50 4.13 -1.50
C ALA A 75 2.73 5.17 -0.69
N THR A 76 3.30 5.70 0.40
CA THR A 76 2.71 6.81 1.17
C THR A 76 2.44 8.00 0.27
N LEU A 77 3.45 8.45 -0.48
CA LEU A 77 3.32 9.59 -1.38
C LEU A 77 2.28 9.34 -2.47
N ALA A 78 2.28 8.14 -3.05
CA ALA A 78 1.35 7.76 -4.11
C ALA A 78 -0.11 7.72 -3.60
N VAL A 79 -0.35 7.11 -2.44
CA VAL A 79 -1.69 7.00 -1.84
C VAL A 79 -2.22 8.36 -1.40
N VAL A 80 -1.40 9.19 -0.74
CA VAL A 80 -1.82 10.53 -0.33
C VAL A 80 -2.22 11.35 -1.55
N ARG A 81 -1.39 11.40 -2.59
CA ARG A 81 -1.72 12.11 -3.83
C ARG A 81 -2.97 11.55 -4.51
N TYR A 82 -3.15 10.24 -4.52
CA TYR A 82 -4.32 9.59 -5.10
C TYR A 82 -5.60 10.03 -4.37
N VAL A 83 -5.59 9.99 -3.04
CA VAL A 83 -6.72 10.39 -2.21
C VAL A 83 -7.04 11.86 -2.35
N GLU A 84 -6.02 12.73 -2.42
CA GLU A 84 -6.19 14.16 -2.66
C GLU A 84 -6.80 14.43 -4.03
N PHE A 85 -6.29 13.76 -5.08
CA PHE A 85 -6.80 13.88 -6.45
C PHE A 85 -8.28 13.48 -6.54
N HIS A 86 -8.65 12.33 -5.99
CA HIS A 86 -10.04 11.84 -5.96
C HIS A 86 -10.91 12.54 -4.89
N GLY A 87 -10.29 13.35 -4.04
CA GLY A 87 -10.92 14.10 -2.95
C GLY A 87 -11.45 15.47 -3.36
N VAL A 88 -11.10 15.96 -4.55
CA VAL A 88 -11.48 17.30 -5.01
C VAL A 88 -13.01 17.47 -4.98
N GLY A 89 -13.49 18.47 -4.23
CA GLY A 89 -14.90 18.77 -4.05
C GLY A 89 -15.65 17.86 -3.06
N ARG A 90 -14.98 16.87 -2.45
CA ARG A 90 -15.56 16.00 -1.41
C ARG A 90 -15.36 16.59 0.00
N PRO A 91 -16.26 16.27 0.95
CA PRO A 91 -16.05 16.58 2.36
C PRO A 91 -14.76 15.97 2.93
N ALA A 92 -14.04 16.71 3.78
CA ALA A 92 -12.78 16.24 4.38
C ALA A 92 -12.89 14.90 5.11
N LYS A 93 -14.03 14.62 5.75
CA LYS A 93 -14.30 13.33 6.41
C LYS A 93 -14.26 12.14 5.45
N ASP A 94 -14.69 12.34 4.20
CA ASP A 94 -14.77 11.27 3.20
C ASP A 94 -13.38 11.02 2.59
N VAL A 95 -12.58 12.08 2.45
CA VAL A 95 -11.16 12.00 2.06
C VAL A 95 -10.36 11.25 3.13
N ALA A 96 -10.57 11.55 4.42
CA ALA A 96 -9.93 10.84 5.52
C ALA A 96 -10.34 9.35 5.59
N ALA A 97 -11.62 9.04 5.35
CA ALA A 97 -12.10 7.65 5.30
C ALA A 97 -11.46 6.86 4.14
N GLU A 98 -11.30 7.49 2.97
CA GLU A 98 -10.62 6.88 1.82
C GLU A 98 -9.14 6.59 2.14
N LEU A 99 -8.42 7.54 2.76
CA LEU A 99 -7.04 7.34 3.17
C LEU A 99 -6.90 6.18 4.16
N ALA A 100 -7.79 6.09 5.15
CA ALA A 100 -7.80 5.00 6.11
C ALA A 100 -8.06 3.64 5.43
N HIS A 101 -9.02 3.60 4.51
CA HIS A 101 -9.35 2.40 3.74
C HIS A 101 -8.16 1.95 2.87
N LEU A 102 -7.52 2.86 2.14
CA LEU A 102 -6.37 2.53 1.30
C LEU A 102 -5.14 2.15 2.11
N SER A 103 -4.92 2.75 3.29
CA SER A 103 -3.87 2.32 4.21
C SER A 103 -4.06 0.88 4.67
N GLN A 104 -5.27 0.51 5.11
CA GLN A 104 -5.59 -0.87 5.49
C GLN A 104 -5.47 -1.83 4.32
N HIS A 105 -5.93 -1.42 3.13
CA HIS A 105 -5.82 -2.24 1.92
C HIS A 105 -4.36 -2.45 1.51
N PHE A 106 -3.51 -1.42 1.62
CA PHE A 106 -2.08 -1.52 1.38
C PHE A 106 -1.44 -2.55 2.32
N THR A 107 -1.71 -2.47 3.62
CA THR A 107 -1.20 -3.44 4.60
C THR A 107 -1.70 -4.85 4.33
N PHE A 108 -2.97 -5.01 3.97
CA PHE A 108 -3.51 -6.32 3.61
C PHE A 108 -2.83 -6.91 2.36
N LYS A 109 -2.52 -6.08 1.35
CA LYS A 109 -1.96 -6.54 0.07
C LYS A 109 -0.45 -6.76 0.10
N THR A 110 0.28 -6.02 0.92
CA THR A 110 1.74 -5.96 0.88
C THR A 110 2.41 -6.46 2.16
N GLY A 111 1.67 -6.52 3.27
CA GLY A 111 2.25 -6.76 4.59
C GLY A 111 2.97 -5.53 5.19
N CYS A 112 3.14 -4.45 4.42
CA CYS A 112 3.80 -3.21 4.85
C CYS A 112 2.82 -2.20 5.44
N SER A 113 3.33 -1.12 6.04
CA SER A 113 2.50 -0.01 6.53
C SER A 113 2.91 1.29 5.86
N LEU A 114 1.94 2.18 5.62
CA LEU A 114 2.21 3.53 5.14
C LEU A 114 2.70 4.39 6.30
N TYR A 115 3.68 5.25 6.04
CA TYR A 115 4.07 6.31 6.96
C TYR A 115 3.03 7.45 6.96
N LEU A 116 2.16 7.49 7.97
CA LEU A 116 1.17 8.57 8.15
C LEU A 116 1.48 9.34 9.46
N PRO A 117 2.00 10.58 9.39
CA PRO A 117 2.51 11.30 10.57
C PRO A 117 1.43 11.71 11.58
N TYR A 118 0.17 11.77 11.13
CA TYR A 118 -1.00 12.02 11.97
C TYR A 118 -1.96 10.86 11.84
N GLU A 119 -1.58 9.71 12.38
CA GLU A 119 -2.53 8.64 12.61
C GLU A 119 -3.44 9.10 13.76
N PRO A 120 -4.74 9.39 13.54
CA PRO A 120 -5.62 9.65 14.67
C PRO A 120 -5.57 8.39 15.53
N THR A 121 -5.25 8.56 16.81
CA THR A 121 -5.21 7.50 17.81
C THR A 121 -6.64 6.97 18.03
N GLY A 122 -7.18 6.27 17.06
CA GLY A 122 -8.36 5.44 17.15
C GLY A 122 -7.93 4.02 17.50
N PRO A 123 -8.78 3.22 18.17
CA PRO A 123 -8.46 1.82 18.39
C PRO A 123 -8.23 1.18 17.03
N ASP A 124 -7.04 0.64 16.81
CA ASP A 124 -6.73 -0.17 15.65
C ASP A 124 -7.63 -1.41 15.71
N LEU A 125 -8.79 -1.28 15.05
CA LEU A 125 -9.81 -2.31 15.01
C LEU A 125 -9.27 -3.59 14.37
N VAL A 126 -8.30 -3.47 13.45
CA VAL A 126 -7.71 -4.61 12.78
C VAL A 126 -6.81 -5.38 13.74
N SER A 127 -5.90 -4.72 14.47
CA SER A 127 -5.13 -5.42 15.50
C SER A 127 -5.98 -5.88 16.68
N ALA A 128 -7.01 -5.12 17.06
CA ALA A 128 -7.95 -5.52 18.10
C ALA A 128 -8.72 -6.78 17.70
N VAL A 129 -9.21 -6.86 16.46
CA VAL A 129 -9.88 -8.05 15.90
C VAL A 129 -8.90 -9.21 15.76
N ARG A 130 -7.70 -8.99 15.20
CA ARG A 130 -6.67 -10.05 15.08
C ARG A 130 -6.29 -10.61 16.44
N LYS A 131 -6.10 -9.75 17.43
CA LYS A 131 -5.81 -10.13 18.82
C LYS A 131 -6.98 -10.87 19.46
N ALA A 132 -8.21 -10.44 19.21
CA ALA A 132 -9.41 -11.13 19.68
C ALA A 132 -9.54 -12.53 19.04
N VAL A 133 -9.33 -12.66 17.73
CA VAL A 133 -9.35 -13.96 17.03
C VAL A 133 -8.25 -14.88 17.57
N SER A 134 -7.04 -14.36 17.82
CA SER A 134 -5.95 -15.16 18.41
C SER A 134 -6.24 -15.66 19.83
N ARG A 135 -7.06 -14.92 20.59
CA ARG A 135 -7.39 -15.24 22.00
C ARG A 135 -8.67 -16.06 22.15
N MET A 136 -9.64 -15.85 21.27
CA MET A 136 -11.00 -16.37 21.40
C MET A 136 -11.40 -17.33 20.29
N GLY A 137 -10.68 -17.35 19.17
CA GLY A 137 -11.04 -18.10 17.97
C GLY A 137 -12.11 -17.38 17.12
N GLU A 138 -12.07 -17.59 15.82
CA GLU A 138 -12.90 -16.90 14.82
C GLU A 138 -14.41 -17.02 15.10
N SER A 139 -14.90 -18.23 15.38
CA SER A 139 -16.32 -18.49 15.66
C SER A 139 -16.85 -17.78 16.90
N ALA A 140 -16.00 -17.57 17.91
CA ALA A 140 -16.40 -16.87 19.14
C ALA A 140 -16.50 -15.36 18.92
N VAL A 141 -15.58 -14.78 18.14
CA VAL A 141 -15.61 -13.36 17.76
C VAL A 141 -16.84 -13.06 16.90
N VAL A 142 -17.14 -13.93 15.92
CA VAL A 142 -18.33 -13.81 15.07
C VAL A 142 -19.62 -13.85 15.89
N ASN A 143 -19.75 -14.81 16.82
CA ASN A 143 -20.91 -14.90 17.71
C ASN A 143 -21.09 -13.68 18.63
N LEU A 144 -19.99 -13.05 19.05
CA LEU A 144 -20.04 -11.87 19.90
C LEU A 144 -20.54 -10.67 19.11
N LEU A 145 -20.04 -10.50 17.89
CA LEU A 145 -20.45 -9.44 16.97
C LEU A 145 -21.93 -9.57 16.56
N THR A 146 -22.39 -10.78 16.20
CA THR A 146 -23.79 -11.02 15.83
C THR A 146 -24.74 -10.75 16.99
N LYS A 147 -24.39 -11.20 18.21
CA LYS A 147 -25.19 -10.96 19.42
C LYS A 147 -25.30 -9.48 19.79
N THR A 148 -24.25 -8.69 19.57
CA THR A 148 -24.30 -7.23 19.77
C THR A 148 -25.01 -6.46 18.66
N ALA A 149 -25.04 -7.00 17.43
CA ALA A 149 -25.75 -6.40 16.30
C ALA A 149 -27.27 -6.71 16.30
N GLY A 150 -27.74 -7.55 17.22
CA GLY A 150 -29.17 -7.86 17.39
C GLY A 150 -29.72 -8.88 16.38
N PHE A 151 -28.88 -9.79 15.89
CA PHE A 151 -29.31 -11.02 15.21
C PHE A 151 -29.15 -12.24 16.13
#